data_AF-A0A9D8NN11-F1
#
_entry.id   AF-A0A9D8NN11-F1
#
_cell.length_a   1.000
_cell.length_b   1.000
_cell.length_c   1.000
_cell.angle_alpha   90.00
_cell.angle_beta   90.00
_cell.angle_gamma   90.00
#
_symmetry.space_group_name_H-M   'P 1'
#
loop_
_entity.id
_entity.type
_entity.pdbx_description
1 polymer ?
#
loop_
_entity_poly.entity_id
_entity_poly.type
_entity_poly.pdbx_seq_one_letter_code
_entity_poly.pdbx_strand_id
1 'polypeptide(L)'
;MDYTEAYIESLIKCRKAIVEPPTKEMKLEKKHKRNDMKLKSLDMDDQFYVFMRIHIDFQENFSIGLLHQSLEGPKNILLRFNGNHGQVVEDPIKPNPHFGYHIHKTTSDDLNNGFFEPKLIVSTSEYASFKEALKYFFNFVNITDAYKHFRHIFKKKLFNNEII
;
A
#
# COMPACT_ATOMS: atom_id res chain seq x y z
N MET A 1 9.55 -22.92 2.26
CA MET A 1 8.62 -22.43 3.29
C MET A 1 7.24 -22.53 2.69
N ASP A 2 6.30 -23.16 3.38
CA ASP A 2 4.91 -23.25 2.91
C ASP A 2 4.14 -22.09 3.56
N TYR A 3 3.66 -21.15 2.74
CA TYR A 3 2.87 -20.02 3.21
C TYR A 3 1.43 -20.47 3.42
N THR A 4 0.81 -20.01 4.50
CA THR A 4 -0.63 -20.17 4.72
C THR A 4 -1.30 -18.80 4.69
N GLU A 5 -2.58 -18.75 4.34
CA GLU A 5 -3.37 -17.52 4.42
C GLU A 5 -3.32 -16.89 5.81
N ALA A 6 -3.35 -17.71 6.87
CA ALA A 6 -3.26 -17.25 8.25
C ALA A 6 -1.90 -16.59 8.56
N TYR A 7 -0.81 -17.15 8.03
CA TYR A 7 0.53 -16.57 8.18
C TYR A 7 0.69 -15.27 7.39
N ILE A 8 0.19 -15.21 6.15
CA ILE A 8 0.21 -13.98 5.36
C ILE A 8 -0.60 -12.88 6.06
N GLU A 9 -1.79 -13.22 6.58
CA GLU A 9 -2.60 -12.26 7.33
C GLU A 9 -1.89 -11.79 8.61
N SER A 10 -1.18 -12.68 9.31
CA SER A 10 -0.40 -12.28 10.50
C SER A 10 0.74 -11.33 10.14
N LEU A 11 1.45 -11.54 9.03
CA LEU A 11 2.44 -10.59 8.50
C LEU A 11 1.82 -9.23 8.16
N ILE A 12 0.65 -9.22 7.51
CA ILE A 12 -0.06 -7.98 7.16
C ILE A 12 -0.51 -7.22 8.42
N LYS A 13 -1.01 -7.91 9.45
CA LYS A 13 -1.68 -7.32 10.62
C LYS A 13 -0.80 -7.13 11.85
N CYS A 14 0.39 -7.72 11.91
CA CYS A 14 1.30 -7.55 13.04
C CYS A 14 1.62 -6.06 13.28
N ARG A 15 1.94 -5.69 14.52
CA ARG A 15 2.29 -4.30 14.83
C ARG A 15 3.63 -3.97 14.20
N LYS A 16 3.70 -2.81 13.55
CA LYS A 16 4.90 -2.31 12.88
C LYS A 16 5.22 -0.90 13.36
N ALA A 17 6.51 -0.56 13.34
CA ALA A 17 7.00 0.80 13.55
C ALA A 17 7.90 1.23 12.39
N ILE A 18 7.89 2.52 12.07
CA ILE A 18 8.74 3.11 11.03
C ILE A 18 10.18 3.20 11.56
N VAL A 19 11.11 2.53 10.89
CA VAL A 19 12.54 2.56 11.24
C VAL A 19 13.36 3.42 10.29
N GLU A 20 12.94 3.51 9.02
CA GLU A 20 13.46 4.50 8.08
C GLU A 20 12.28 5.30 7.53
N PRO A 21 12.12 6.56 7.95
CA PRO A 21 10.97 7.36 7.57
C PRO A 21 11.06 7.77 6.10
N PRO A 22 9.90 8.06 5.49
CA PRO A 22 9.89 8.62 4.15
C PRO A 22 10.46 10.04 4.15
N THR A 23 10.84 10.49 2.96
CA THR A 23 11.26 11.87 2.72
C THR A 23 10.10 12.85 2.92
N LYS A 24 10.41 14.10 3.29
CA LYS A 24 9.39 15.14 3.50
C LYS A 24 8.59 15.43 2.22
N GLU A 25 9.26 15.40 1.07
CA GLU A 25 8.67 15.61 -0.24
C GLU A 25 8.89 14.38 -1.12
N MET A 26 7.85 13.95 -1.82
CA MET A 26 7.97 12.84 -2.76
C MET A 26 8.89 13.22 -3.92
N LYS A 27 9.79 12.32 -4.31
CA LYS A 27 10.73 12.54 -5.41
C LYS A 27 10.06 12.25 -6.74
N LEU A 28 10.27 13.10 -7.73
CA LEU A 28 9.82 12.83 -9.10
C LEU A 28 10.77 11.81 -9.75
N GLU A 29 10.21 10.67 -10.17
CA GLU A 29 10.89 9.67 -10.97
C GLU A 29 10.01 9.29 -12.16
N LYS A 30 10.48 9.63 -13.37
CA LYS A 30 9.69 9.50 -14.61
C LYS A 30 8.34 10.24 -14.47
N LYS A 31 7.22 9.55 -14.66
CA LYS A 31 5.85 10.10 -14.52
C LYS A 31 5.23 9.91 -13.13
N HIS A 32 6.02 9.50 -12.14
CA HIS A 32 5.50 9.24 -10.79
C HIS A 32 6.27 10.01 -9.73
N LYS A 33 5.53 10.58 -8.78
CA LYS A 33 6.06 11.00 -7.48
C LYS A 33 6.19 9.75 -6.60
N ARG A 34 7.35 9.55 -5.99
CA ARG A 34 7.68 8.37 -5.19
C ARG A 34 8.17 8.72 -3.79
N ASN A 35 7.81 7.88 -2.84
CA ASN A 35 8.28 8.00 -1.47
C ASN A 35 8.18 6.64 -0.79
N ASP A 36 9.29 6.15 -0.27
CA ASP A 36 9.39 4.79 0.28
C ASP A 36 9.79 4.89 1.76
N MET A 37 9.44 3.87 2.55
CA MET A 37 9.82 3.78 3.96
C MET A 37 10.09 2.33 4.36
N LYS A 38 10.88 2.13 5.42
CA LYS A 38 11.12 0.81 6.01
C LYS A 38 10.45 0.70 7.37
N LEU A 39 9.91 -0.47 7.65
CA LEU A 39 9.26 -0.81 8.89
C LEU A 39 9.94 -2.03 9.52
N LYS A 40 9.83 -2.14 10.83
CA LYS A 40 10.15 -3.35 11.59
C LYS A 40 8.92 -3.77 12.37
N SER A 41 8.62 -5.06 12.40
CA SER A 41 7.58 -5.55 13.31
C SER A 41 8.04 -5.47 14.76
N LEU A 42 7.08 -5.22 15.65
CA LEU A 42 7.32 -5.12 17.09
C LEU A 42 7.20 -6.48 17.78
N ASP A 43 6.49 -7.42 17.15
CA ASP A 43 6.13 -8.72 17.72
C ASP A 43 6.89 -9.89 17.08
N MET A 44 7.50 -9.65 15.92
CA MET A 44 8.18 -10.62 15.08
C MET A 44 9.47 -9.94 14.63
N ASP A 45 10.61 -10.60 14.49
CA ASP A 45 11.86 -9.93 14.07
C ASP A 45 11.93 -9.69 12.55
N ASP A 46 10.77 -9.42 11.93
CA ASP A 46 10.61 -9.21 10.50
C ASP A 46 10.82 -7.76 10.06
N GLN A 47 11.29 -7.61 8.82
CA GLN A 47 11.42 -6.33 8.13
C GLN A 47 10.39 -6.20 7.01
N PHE A 48 9.88 -4.98 6.89
CA PHE A 48 8.91 -4.63 5.85
C PHE A 48 9.33 -3.36 5.14
N TYR A 49 8.82 -3.21 3.93
CA TYR A 49 9.01 -2.04 3.11
C TYR A 49 7.65 -1.51 2.69
N VAL A 50 7.56 -0.20 2.53
CA VAL A 50 6.39 0.43 1.92
C VAL A 50 6.87 1.29 0.78
N PHE A 51 6.23 1.13 -0.38
CA PHE A 51 6.37 2.08 -1.48
C PHE A 51 5.09 2.89 -1.63
N MET A 52 5.25 4.17 -2.01
CA MET A 52 4.15 5.05 -2.39
C MET A 52 4.45 5.66 -3.75
N ARG A 53 3.48 5.61 -4.66
CA ARG A 53 3.60 6.17 -6.03
C ARG A 53 2.34 6.93 -6.39
N ILE A 54 2.47 8.09 -7.01
CA ILE A 54 1.35 8.89 -7.54
C ILE A 54 1.73 9.36 -8.94
N HIS A 55 0.88 9.12 -9.94
CA HIS A 55 1.09 9.65 -11.29
C HIS A 55 1.00 11.19 -11.29
N ILE A 56 1.87 11.87 -12.04
CA ILE A 56 1.95 13.34 -12.01
C ILE A 56 0.72 14.03 -12.62
N ASP A 57 0.16 13.44 -13.68
CA ASP A 57 -0.98 14.02 -14.41
C ASP A 57 -2.34 13.52 -13.89
N PHE A 58 -2.37 12.39 -13.17
CA PHE A 58 -3.58 11.69 -12.75
C PHE A 58 -3.43 11.27 -11.29
N GLN A 59 -3.86 12.12 -10.35
CA GLN A 59 -3.63 11.87 -8.92
C GLN A 59 -4.45 10.70 -8.38
N GLU A 60 -5.54 10.36 -9.05
CA GLU A 60 -6.33 9.15 -8.85
C GLU A 60 -5.55 7.89 -9.21
N ASN A 61 -4.50 7.98 -10.04
CA ASN A 61 -3.62 6.87 -10.36
C ASN A 61 -2.45 6.84 -9.36
N PHE A 62 -2.62 6.05 -8.30
CA PHE A 62 -1.61 5.85 -7.27
C PHE A 62 -1.52 4.39 -6.84
N SER A 63 -0.43 4.05 -6.17
CA SER A 63 -0.25 2.76 -5.49
C SER A 63 0.46 2.93 -4.15
N ILE A 64 0.01 2.18 -3.15
CA ILE A 64 0.65 2.06 -1.83
C ILE A 64 0.80 0.57 -1.54
N GLY A 65 2.03 0.07 -1.45
CA GLY A 65 2.28 -1.37 -1.28
C GLY A 65 3.05 -1.70 -0.01
N LEU A 66 2.66 -2.78 0.67
CA LEU A 66 3.43 -3.41 1.74
C LEU A 66 4.21 -4.59 1.16
N LEU A 67 5.51 -4.61 1.40
CA LEU A 67 6.37 -5.75 1.08
C LEU A 67 6.95 -6.35 2.34
N HIS A 68 7.08 -7.67 2.35
CA HIS A 68 7.83 -8.41 3.35
C HIS A 68 9.07 -9.02 2.70
N GLN A 69 10.15 -9.07 3.48
CA GLN A 69 11.37 -9.74 3.10
C GLN A 69 11.72 -10.74 4.19
N SER A 70 11.69 -12.04 3.87
CA SER A 70 12.30 -13.05 4.72
C SER A 70 13.82 -12.87 4.73
N LEU A 71 14.50 -13.33 5.79
CA LEU A 71 15.93 -13.07 6.07
C LEU A 71 16.87 -13.12 4.85
N GLU A 72 16.63 -14.02 3.91
CA GLU A 72 17.46 -14.21 2.69
C GLU A 72 16.63 -14.22 1.40
N GLY A 73 15.34 -13.86 1.47
CA GLY A 73 14.42 -13.93 0.35
C GLY A 73 14.29 -12.65 -0.47
N PRO A 74 13.65 -12.75 -1.66
CA PRO A 74 13.21 -11.57 -2.39
C PRO A 74 12.13 -10.82 -1.60
N LYS A 75 11.94 -9.54 -1.93
CA LYS A 75 10.80 -8.78 -1.41
C LYS A 75 9.54 -9.21 -2.13
N ASN A 76 8.58 -9.73 -1.36
CA ASN A 76 7.26 -10.08 -1.89
C ASN A 76 6.27 -8.99 -1.50
N ILE A 77 5.47 -8.53 -2.47
CA ILE A 77 4.34 -7.67 -2.16
C ILE A 77 3.32 -8.56 -1.44
N LEU A 78 2.84 -8.12 -0.27
CA LEU A 78 1.76 -8.79 0.46
C LEU A 78 0.41 -8.15 0.18
N LEU A 79 0.42 -6.84 -0.04
CA LEU A 79 -0.76 -6.00 -0.14
C LEU A 79 -0.45 -4.76 -0.96
N ARG A 80 -1.34 -4.36 -1.86
CA ARG A 80 -1.23 -3.09 -2.59
C ARG A 80 -2.58 -2.41 -2.73
N PHE A 81 -2.67 -1.19 -2.21
CA PHE A 81 -3.82 -0.32 -2.38
C PHE A 81 -3.61 0.49 -3.64
N ASN A 82 -4.59 0.49 -4.52
CA ASN A 82 -4.53 1.16 -5.80
C ASN A 82 -5.64 2.19 -5.94
N GLY A 83 -5.26 3.32 -6.49
CA GLY A 83 -6.20 4.30 -7.00
C GLY A 83 -6.84 3.84 -8.30
N ASN A 84 -7.74 4.66 -8.83
CA ASN A 84 -8.35 4.40 -10.13
C ASN A 84 -7.33 4.69 -11.24
N HIS A 85 -6.86 3.64 -11.92
CA HIS A 85 -5.88 3.74 -13.00
C HIS A 85 -6.47 3.43 -14.39
N GLY A 86 -7.79 3.42 -14.51
CA GLY A 86 -8.51 3.16 -15.76
C GLY A 86 -8.63 1.67 -16.10
N GLN A 87 -9.05 1.36 -17.32
CA GLN A 87 -9.16 -0.02 -17.78
C GLN A 87 -7.78 -0.64 -17.97
N VAL A 88 -7.49 -1.68 -17.20
CA VAL A 88 -6.51 -2.69 -17.59
C VAL A 88 -7.30 -3.86 -18.14
N VAL A 89 -7.26 -4.04 -19.45
CA VAL A 89 -7.83 -5.21 -20.12
C VAL A 89 -6.69 -6.23 -20.24
N GLU A 90 -6.61 -7.18 -19.31
CA GLU A 90 -5.60 -8.25 -19.37
C GLU A 90 -5.85 -9.20 -20.56
N ASP A 91 -7.11 -9.43 -20.92
CA ASP A 91 -7.52 -10.24 -22.07
C ASP A 91 -8.59 -9.47 -22.89
N PRO A 92 -8.30 -9.07 -24.14
CA PRO A 92 -9.28 -8.40 -25.01
C PRO A 92 -10.52 -9.26 -25.32
N ILE A 93 -10.42 -10.59 -25.17
CA ILE A 93 -11.47 -11.57 -25.47
C ILE A 93 -12.33 -11.85 -24.23
N LYS A 94 -11.74 -11.75 -23.03
CA LYS A 94 -12.44 -11.83 -21.73
C LYS A 94 -12.04 -10.66 -20.84
N PRO A 95 -12.54 -9.45 -21.12
CA PRO A 95 -12.19 -8.29 -20.31
C PRO A 95 -12.69 -8.50 -18.88
N ASN A 96 -11.78 -8.47 -17.92
CA ASN A 96 -12.10 -8.31 -16.49
C ASN A 96 -11.68 -6.89 -16.05
N PRO A 97 -12.41 -5.86 -16.49
CA PRO A 97 -12.00 -4.48 -16.26
C PRO A 97 -12.10 -4.15 -14.76
N HIS A 98 -10.97 -3.79 -14.16
CA HIS A 98 -10.95 -3.24 -12.80
C HIS A 98 -11.37 -1.77 -12.84
N PHE A 99 -12.61 -1.49 -12.46
CA PHE A 99 -13.09 -0.13 -12.30
C PHE A 99 -12.91 0.33 -10.86
N GLY A 100 -12.26 1.48 -10.67
CA GLY A 100 -12.21 2.18 -9.39
C GLY A 100 -11.10 1.72 -8.45
N TYR A 101 -11.22 2.16 -7.20
CA TYR A 101 -10.27 1.89 -6.13
C TYR A 101 -10.33 0.42 -5.73
N HIS A 102 -9.17 -0.21 -5.54
CA HIS A 102 -9.09 -1.65 -5.28
C HIS A 102 -7.83 -2.03 -4.51
N ILE A 103 -7.87 -3.17 -3.87
CA ILE A 103 -6.79 -3.73 -3.08
C ILE A 103 -6.37 -5.04 -3.72
N HIS A 104 -5.10 -5.14 -4.10
CA HIS A 104 -4.46 -6.41 -4.40
C HIS A 104 -3.99 -7.04 -3.09
N LYS A 105 -4.28 -8.33 -2.90
CA LYS A 105 -3.81 -9.13 -1.77
C LYS A 105 -3.13 -10.40 -2.27
N THR A 106 -2.02 -10.75 -1.64
CA THR A 106 -1.28 -11.97 -2.00
C THR A 106 -1.91 -13.16 -1.30
N THR A 107 -2.05 -14.26 -2.02
CA THR A 107 -2.52 -15.54 -1.46
C THR A 107 -1.34 -16.46 -1.11
N SER A 108 -1.60 -17.51 -0.34
CA SER A 108 -0.61 -18.58 -0.12
C SER A 108 -0.16 -19.19 -1.43
N ASP A 109 -1.09 -19.40 -2.36
CA ASP A 109 -0.80 -19.95 -3.68
C ASP A 109 0.12 -19.03 -4.49
N ASP A 110 -0.07 -17.71 -4.40
CA ASP A 110 0.80 -16.74 -5.06
C ASP A 110 2.26 -16.92 -4.60
N LEU A 111 2.50 -16.91 -3.28
CA LEU A 111 3.85 -17.02 -2.71
C LEU A 111 4.45 -18.41 -2.90
N ASN A 112 3.68 -19.46 -2.70
CA ASN A 112 4.13 -20.85 -2.84
C ASN A 112 4.54 -21.18 -4.28
N ASN A 113 3.94 -20.52 -5.27
CA ASN A 113 4.31 -20.65 -6.69
C ASN A 113 5.34 -19.59 -7.15
N GLY A 114 5.87 -18.76 -6.24
CA GLY A 114 6.89 -17.77 -6.55
C GLY A 114 6.40 -16.56 -7.35
N PHE A 115 5.09 -16.25 -7.29
CA PHE A 115 4.57 -15.01 -7.85
C PHE A 115 4.88 -13.82 -6.94
N PHE A 116 5.44 -12.76 -7.53
CA PHE A 116 5.83 -11.55 -6.82
C PHE A 116 4.73 -10.49 -6.74
N GLU A 117 3.73 -10.59 -7.63
CA GLU A 117 2.62 -9.65 -7.77
C GLU A 117 1.33 -10.31 -7.29
N PRO A 118 0.55 -9.64 -6.42
CA PRO A 118 -0.67 -10.22 -5.89
C PRO A 118 -1.78 -10.29 -6.94
N LYS A 119 -2.38 -11.47 -7.09
CA LYS A 119 -3.41 -11.73 -8.10
C LYS A 119 -4.83 -11.54 -7.60
N LEU A 120 -5.08 -11.70 -6.30
CA LEU A 120 -6.41 -11.46 -5.74
C LEU A 120 -6.69 -9.95 -5.69
N ILE A 121 -7.75 -9.52 -6.36
CA ILE A 121 -8.16 -8.12 -6.46
C ILE A 121 -9.53 -7.95 -5.84
N VAL A 122 -9.65 -6.98 -4.93
CA VAL A 122 -10.90 -6.66 -4.22
C VAL A 122 -11.21 -5.18 -4.39
N SER A 123 -12.35 -4.86 -5.01
CA SER A 123 -12.85 -3.48 -5.09
C SER A 123 -13.12 -2.93 -3.69
N THR A 124 -12.92 -1.63 -3.49
CA THR A 124 -13.10 -1.00 -2.18
C THR A 124 -13.74 0.37 -2.26
N SER A 125 -14.56 0.68 -1.25
CA SER A 125 -15.12 2.02 -1.00
C SER A 125 -14.48 2.70 0.22
N GLU A 126 -13.44 2.11 0.81
CA GLU A 126 -12.78 2.61 2.03
C GLU A 126 -11.93 3.86 1.79
N TYR A 127 -11.61 4.17 0.53
CA TYR A 127 -10.89 5.37 0.14
C TYR A 127 -11.24 5.79 -1.29
N ALA A 128 -11.17 7.09 -1.55
CA ALA A 128 -11.34 7.67 -2.88
C ALA A 128 -10.19 8.63 -3.25
N SER A 129 -9.10 8.64 -2.48
CA SER A 129 -7.93 9.48 -2.75
C SER A 129 -6.66 8.86 -2.16
N PHE A 130 -5.49 9.29 -2.64
CA PHE A 130 -4.21 8.85 -2.08
C PHE A 130 -4.11 9.12 -0.57
N LYS A 131 -4.58 10.29 -0.12
CA LYS A 131 -4.53 10.68 1.30
C LYS A 131 -5.38 9.75 2.17
N GLU A 132 -6.61 9.44 1.72
CA GLU A 132 -7.50 8.51 2.43
C GLU A 132 -6.94 7.09 2.39
N ALA A 133 -6.44 6.63 1.24
CA ALA A 133 -5.83 5.33 1.08
C ALA A 133 -4.62 5.15 2.00
N LEU A 134 -3.77 6.18 2.13
CA LEU A 134 -2.61 6.14 3.01
C LEU A 134 -2.99 6.06 4.49
N LYS A 135 -4.01 6.83 4.91
CA LYS A 135 -4.55 6.74 6.27
C LYS A 135 -5.18 5.37 6.54
N TYR A 136 -5.97 4.86 5.60
CA TYR A 136 -6.59 3.54 5.71
C TYR A 136 -5.52 2.44 5.75
N PHE A 137 -4.48 2.55 4.92
CA PHE A 137 -3.34 1.64 4.87
C PHE A 137 -2.62 1.56 6.22
N PHE A 138 -2.26 2.69 6.83
CA PHE A 138 -1.57 2.68 8.14
C PHE A 138 -2.35 1.93 9.22
N ASN A 139 -3.67 2.13 9.26
CA ASN A 139 -4.54 1.42 10.18
C ASN A 139 -4.65 -0.07 9.80
N PHE A 140 -4.86 -0.35 8.51
CA PHE A 140 -5.07 -1.71 8.00
C PHE A 140 -3.86 -2.61 8.22
N VAL A 141 -2.64 -2.09 8.05
CA VAL A 141 -1.38 -2.86 8.22
C VAL A 141 -0.73 -2.66 9.60
N ASN A 142 -1.43 -1.96 10.50
CA ASN A 142 -1.07 -1.78 11.91
C ASN A 142 0.29 -1.08 12.13
N ILE A 143 0.51 0.04 11.44
CA ILE A 143 1.68 0.90 11.65
C ILE A 143 1.39 1.85 12.82
N THR A 144 2.01 1.55 13.96
CA THR A 144 1.65 2.12 15.27
C THR A 144 2.11 3.57 15.48
N ASP A 145 3.13 4.02 14.75
CA ASP A 145 3.76 5.32 14.93
C ASP A 145 3.66 6.24 13.70
N ALA A 146 2.79 5.91 12.74
CA ALA A 146 2.57 6.69 11.52
C ALA A 146 2.30 8.17 11.80
N TYR A 147 1.58 8.50 12.89
CA TYR A 147 1.30 9.89 13.26
C TYR A 147 2.56 10.73 13.49
N LYS A 148 3.67 10.14 13.97
CA LYS A 148 4.93 10.86 14.21
C LYS A 148 5.53 11.40 12.91
N HIS A 149 5.35 10.67 11.81
CA HIS A 149 5.96 10.97 10.52
C HIS A 149 4.98 11.64 9.53
N PHE A 150 3.68 11.39 9.68
CA PHE A 150 2.65 11.84 8.74
C PHE A 150 1.60 12.74 9.39
N ARG A 151 1.97 13.60 10.35
CA ARG A 151 1.02 14.50 11.05
C ARG A 151 0.03 15.22 10.13
N HIS A 152 0.50 15.69 8.97
CA HIS A 152 -0.32 16.40 7.98
C HIS A 152 -1.44 15.54 7.35
N ILE A 153 -1.27 14.21 7.33
CA ILE A 153 -2.29 13.27 6.85
C ILE A 153 -3.44 13.16 7.85
N PHE A 154 -3.12 13.14 9.15
CA PHE A 154 -4.09 12.95 10.23
C PHE A 154 -4.79 14.23 10.69
N LYS A 155 -4.25 15.41 10.38
CA LYS A 155 -4.94 16.68 10.64
C LYS A 155 -6.22 16.75 9.80
N LYS A 156 -7.37 16.89 10.47
CA LYS A 156 -8.62 17.33 9.82
C LYS A 156 -8.37 18.71 9.22
N LYS A 157 -8.88 18.98 8.02
CA LYS A 157 -9.01 20.37 7.55
C LYS A 157 -9.92 21.06 8.57
N LEU A 158 -9.37 21.95 9.38
CA LEU A 158 -10.15 22.99 10.03
C LEU A 158 -10.60 23.87 8.87
N PHE A 159 -11.90 23.90 8.59
CA PHE A 159 -12.43 24.89 7.65
C PHE A 159 -12.13 26.28 8.22
N ASN A 160 -11.40 27.10 7.46
CA ASN A 160 -11.42 28.53 7.68
C ASN A 160 -12.83 29.00 7.32
N ASN A 161 -13.65 29.22 8.36
CA ASN A 161 -14.78 30.14 8.24
C ASN A 161 -14.18 31.54 8.06
N GLU A 162 -13.88 31.92 6.82
CA GLU A 162 -13.84 33.33 6.47
C GLU A 162 -15.24 33.68 5.99
N ILE A 163 -15.97 34.27 6.93
CA ILE A 163 -17.12 35.13 6.69
C ILE A 163 -16.63 36.25 5.78
N ILE A 164 -17.29 36.41 4.62
CA ILE A 164 -17.49 37.72 3.99
C ILE A 164 -19.00 37.88 3.85
#